data_AF-A0A8B8A231-F1
#
_entry.id   AF-A0A8B8A231-F1
#
_cell.length_a   1.000
_cell.length_b   1.000
_cell.length_c   1.000
_cell.angle_alpha   90.00
_cell.angle_beta   90.00
_cell.angle_gamma   90.00
#
_symmetry.space_group_name_H-M   'P 1'
#
loop_
_entity.id
_entity.type
_entity.pdbx_description
1 polymer ?
#
loop_
_entity_poly.entity_id
_entity_poly.type
_entity_poly.pdbx_seq_one_letter_code
_entity_poly.pdbx_strand_id
1 'polypeptide(L)'
;MDDVECVGDEKTVFECRHNRIHNCLHSEDAGVQCENGFPGELRLVAGNTHNRGRLEIFFDGEWGTICGNSWGLNESQVACWQMGFPGAIRAIQRKPYGNATGPIHLGSVRCTGLEESLDSCQHAGIGVHNCSHGQDIGIDCKSARLVDGLSSSEGRVEVYNGNAWGTICLDDWDLLDASVICRQFGFEQAVQAAEFTVPVDGQEILMTDLECVGNETTVFECQHTGPEDVRCRHQNVAGVKC
;
A
#
# COMPACT_ATOMS: atom_id res chain seq x y z
N MET A 1 21.70 -8.93 -13.53
CA MET A 1 22.39 -10.20 -13.23
C MET A 1 21.58 -11.24 -13.95
N ASP A 2 22.16 -11.95 -14.91
CA ASP A 2 21.41 -12.81 -15.84
C ASP A 2 21.86 -14.26 -15.68
N ASP A 3 20.98 -15.22 -15.99
CA ASP A 3 21.23 -16.65 -15.84
C ASP A 3 21.88 -17.02 -14.50
N VAL A 4 21.24 -16.65 -13.39
CA VAL A 4 21.78 -16.89 -12.03
C VAL A 4 21.69 -18.38 -11.69
N GLU A 5 22.84 -18.99 -11.46
CA GLU A 5 22.98 -20.40 -11.07
C GLU A 5 23.69 -20.47 -9.70
N CYS A 6 22.92 -20.81 -8.66
CA CYS A 6 23.43 -21.08 -7.31
C CYS A 6 23.56 -22.60 -7.08
N VAL A 7 24.53 -23.03 -6.28
CA VAL A 7 24.70 -24.44 -5.88
C VAL A 7 24.02 -24.76 -4.53
N GLY A 8 23.66 -23.74 -3.75
CA GLY A 8 22.80 -23.84 -2.57
C GLY A 8 23.47 -23.61 -1.21
N ASP A 9 24.77 -23.33 -1.17
CA ASP A 9 25.52 -23.00 0.06
C ASP A 9 26.03 -21.54 0.09
N GLU A 10 25.74 -20.77 -0.96
CA GLU A 10 26.01 -19.34 -1.03
C GLU A 10 25.20 -18.57 0.01
N LYS A 11 25.82 -17.55 0.62
CA LYS A 11 25.13 -16.67 1.58
C LYS A 11 24.40 -15.53 0.91
N THR A 12 24.86 -15.14 -0.28
CA THR A 12 24.30 -14.03 -1.04
C THR A 12 24.21 -14.41 -2.51
N VAL A 13 23.22 -13.85 -3.21
CA VAL A 13 23.03 -14.12 -4.65
C VAL A 13 24.21 -13.63 -5.50
N PHE A 14 25.04 -12.72 -4.98
CA PHE A 14 26.25 -12.24 -5.65
C PHE A 14 27.39 -13.27 -5.69
N GLU A 15 27.34 -14.29 -4.82
CA GLU A 15 28.29 -15.41 -4.81
C GLU A 15 27.92 -16.46 -5.87
N CYS A 16 26.68 -16.49 -6.33
CA CYS A 16 26.21 -17.41 -7.36
C CYS A 16 26.84 -17.08 -8.72
N ARG A 17 27.01 -18.10 -9.55
CA ARG A 17 27.46 -17.90 -10.93
C ARG A 17 26.39 -17.13 -11.69
N HIS A 18 26.80 -16.12 -12.46
CA HIS A 18 25.89 -15.32 -13.26
C HIS A 18 26.60 -14.65 -14.44
N ASN A 19 25.81 -14.25 -15.43
CA ASN A 19 26.24 -13.43 -16.54
C ASN A 19 26.19 -11.94 -16.16
N ARG A 20 27.28 -11.22 -16.45
CA ARG A 20 27.40 -9.76 -16.23
C ARG A 20 26.96 -8.93 -17.44
N ILE A 21 26.93 -9.56 -18.61
CA ILE A 21 26.36 -8.99 -19.83
C ILE A 21 25.00 -9.66 -19.96
N HIS A 22 23.93 -8.87 -19.93
CA HIS A 22 22.56 -9.36 -19.85
C HIS A 22 21.71 -8.81 -20.98
N ASN A 23 20.62 -9.51 -21.28
CA ASN A 23 19.55 -9.02 -22.14
C ASN A 23 18.21 -8.89 -21.40
N CYS A 24 18.24 -8.91 -20.05
CA CYS A 24 17.05 -8.76 -19.23
C CYS A 24 16.30 -7.46 -19.52
N LEU A 25 14.99 -7.57 -19.73
CA LEU A 25 14.01 -6.49 -19.58
C LEU A 25 13.42 -6.52 -18.16
N HIS A 26 12.76 -5.44 -17.73
CA HIS A 26 12.04 -5.42 -16.44
C HIS A 26 10.95 -6.50 -16.33
N SER A 27 10.43 -6.99 -17.47
CA SER A 27 9.51 -8.13 -17.51
C SER A 27 10.15 -9.46 -17.10
N GLU A 28 11.48 -9.52 -16.98
CA GLU A 28 12.27 -10.69 -16.60
C GLU A 28 12.84 -10.56 -15.16
N ASP A 29 12.37 -9.57 -14.40
CA ASP A 29 12.81 -9.36 -13.02
C ASP A 29 12.41 -10.56 -12.14
N ALA A 30 13.39 -11.11 -11.42
CA ALA A 30 13.20 -12.25 -10.54
C ALA A 30 12.80 -11.80 -9.13
N GLY A 31 11.69 -12.34 -8.60
CA GLY A 31 11.26 -12.18 -7.22
C GLY A 31 11.33 -13.50 -6.43
N VAL A 32 11.47 -13.41 -5.11
CA VAL A 32 11.45 -14.58 -4.21
C VAL A 32 10.42 -14.37 -3.10
N GLN A 33 9.73 -15.46 -2.73
CA GLN A 33 8.90 -15.53 -1.54
C GLN A 33 9.48 -16.59 -0.60
N CYS A 34 9.90 -16.19 0.59
CA CYS A 34 10.42 -17.12 1.61
C CYS A 34 9.26 -17.79 2.36
N GLU A 35 9.44 -19.03 2.82
CA GLU A 35 8.40 -19.78 3.58
C GLU A 35 8.04 -19.14 4.93
N ASN A 36 8.97 -18.38 5.53
CA ASN A 36 8.76 -17.66 6.78
C ASN A 36 8.94 -16.16 6.54
N GLY A 37 8.24 -15.36 7.34
CA GLY A 37 8.51 -13.94 7.38
C GLY A 37 9.90 -13.64 7.92
N PHE A 38 10.41 -12.44 7.67
CA PHE A 38 11.62 -11.95 8.33
C PHE A 38 11.26 -11.16 9.60
N PRO A 39 12.10 -11.15 10.64
CA PRO A 39 11.85 -10.35 11.84
C PRO A 39 11.57 -8.89 11.47
N GLY A 40 10.47 -8.35 12.00
CA GLY A 40 10.02 -7.00 11.70
C GLY A 40 9.12 -6.87 10.46
N GLU A 41 8.94 -7.92 9.66
CA GLU A 41 8.04 -7.89 8.50
C GLU A 41 6.61 -7.53 8.92
N LEU A 42 5.94 -6.71 8.12
CA LEU A 42 4.60 -6.23 8.38
C LEU A 42 3.59 -6.79 7.37
N ARG A 43 2.37 -7.04 7.83
CA ARG A 43 1.24 -7.33 6.96
C ARG A 43 -0.05 -6.69 7.46
N LEU A 44 -0.99 -6.51 6.53
CA LEU A 44 -2.35 -6.08 6.81
C LEU A 44 -3.32 -7.25 6.65
N VAL A 45 -4.12 -7.52 7.69
CA VAL A 45 -5.06 -8.65 7.71
C VAL A 45 -6.48 -8.16 7.91
N ALA A 46 -7.45 -8.89 7.31
CA ALA A 46 -8.88 -8.68 7.48
C ALA A 46 -9.39 -7.28 7.06
N GLY A 47 -8.62 -6.56 6.23
CA GLY A 47 -9.15 -5.45 5.45
C GLY A 47 -9.66 -5.90 4.09
N ASN A 48 -10.48 -5.05 3.46
CA ASN A 48 -11.04 -5.32 2.14
C ASN A 48 -10.05 -5.04 1.00
N THR A 49 -8.95 -4.35 1.28
CA THR A 49 -7.96 -3.90 0.30
C THR A 49 -6.54 -4.10 0.81
N HIS A 50 -5.56 -4.13 -0.10
CA HIS A 50 -4.16 -4.38 0.25
C HIS A 50 -3.50 -3.27 1.08
N ASN A 51 -4.07 -2.04 1.09
CA ASN A 51 -3.52 -0.88 1.79
C ASN A 51 -4.16 -0.63 3.16
N ARG A 52 -5.08 -1.49 3.61
CA ARG A 52 -5.83 -1.27 4.84
C ARG A 52 -6.09 -2.59 5.56
N GLY A 53 -6.00 -2.58 6.89
CA GLY A 53 -6.29 -3.78 7.69
C GLY A 53 -5.72 -3.71 9.10
N ARG A 54 -5.88 -4.80 9.85
CA ARG A 54 -5.21 -5.00 11.14
C ARG A 54 -3.72 -5.17 10.88
N LEU A 55 -2.91 -4.43 11.61
CA LEU A 55 -1.46 -4.51 11.47
C LEU A 55 -0.92 -5.66 12.31
N GLU A 56 -0.19 -6.54 11.66
CA GLU A 56 0.56 -7.63 12.28
C GLU A 56 2.03 -7.50 11.90
N ILE A 57 2.91 -7.91 12.82
CA ILE A 57 4.35 -7.92 12.67
C ILE A 57 4.88 -9.33 12.91
N PHE A 58 5.96 -9.72 12.23
CA PHE A 58 6.56 -11.05 12.35
C PHE A 58 7.75 -11.03 13.30
N PHE A 59 7.71 -11.88 14.33
CA PHE A 59 8.82 -12.09 15.26
C PHE A 59 8.88 -13.54 15.73
N ASP A 60 10.10 -14.05 15.95
CA ASP A 60 10.36 -15.39 16.50
C ASP A 60 9.59 -16.53 15.81
N GLY A 61 9.37 -16.42 14.49
CA GLY A 61 8.69 -17.43 13.69
C GLY A 61 7.17 -17.35 13.68
N GLU A 62 6.57 -16.33 14.33
CA GLU A 62 5.12 -16.18 14.42
C GLU A 62 4.65 -14.75 14.13
N TRP A 63 3.50 -14.62 13.49
CA TRP A 63 2.80 -13.34 13.32
C TRP A 63 2.07 -12.96 14.61
N GLY A 64 2.22 -11.70 15.03
CA GLY A 64 1.53 -11.16 16.20
C GLY A 64 1.00 -9.76 15.95
N THR A 65 0.03 -9.34 16.76
CA THR A 65 -0.58 -8.01 16.63
C THR A 65 0.23 -6.94 17.36
N ILE A 66 -0.14 -5.68 17.13
CA ILE A 66 0.44 -4.51 17.79
C ILE A 66 -0.63 -3.82 18.64
N CYS A 67 -0.28 -3.52 19.89
CA CYS A 67 -1.16 -2.79 20.80
C CYS A 67 -1.24 -1.30 20.48
N GLY A 68 -2.45 -0.76 20.50
CA GLY A 68 -2.75 0.63 20.19
C GLY A 68 -2.46 1.67 21.26
N ASN A 69 -1.87 1.28 22.39
CA ASN A 69 -1.46 2.24 23.42
C ASN A 69 -0.39 3.18 22.83
N SER A 70 -0.67 4.48 22.79
CA SER A 70 0.17 5.51 22.14
C SER A 70 0.28 5.43 20.62
N TRP A 71 -0.50 4.59 19.94
CA TRP A 71 -0.45 4.46 18.48
C TRP A 71 -1.15 5.62 17.77
N GLY A 72 -0.44 6.34 16.92
CA GLY A 72 -0.94 7.49 16.18
C GLY A 72 -0.57 7.48 14.69
N LEU A 73 -0.65 8.66 14.09
CA LEU A 73 -0.34 8.87 12.67
C LEU A 73 1.14 8.66 12.37
N ASN A 74 2.05 9.03 13.28
CA ASN A 74 3.49 8.85 13.08
C ASN A 74 3.87 7.36 13.03
N GLU A 75 3.32 6.54 13.92
CA GLU A 75 3.55 5.10 13.91
C GLU A 75 2.94 4.46 12.65
N SER A 76 1.74 4.90 12.27
CA SER A 76 1.11 4.44 11.03
C SER A 76 1.91 4.85 9.79
N GLN A 77 2.53 6.03 9.81
CA GLN A 77 3.37 6.54 8.73
C GLN A 77 4.59 5.62 8.52
N VAL A 78 5.30 5.29 9.59
CA VAL A 78 6.44 4.35 9.56
C VAL A 78 5.99 2.98 9.07
N ALA A 79 4.88 2.45 9.60
CA ALA A 79 4.35 1.15 9.18
C ALA A 79 4.02 1.11 7.68
N CYS A 80 3.34 2.15 7.17
CA CYS A 80 3.01 2.24 5.76
C CYS A 80 4.26 2.35 4.88
N TRP A 81 5.22 3.19 5.25
CA TRP A 81 6.51 3.29 4.54
C TRP A 81 7.28 1.98 4.52
N GLN A 82 7.34 1.29 5.65
CA GLN A 82 8.02 0.01 5.77
C GLN A 82 7.40 -1.07 4.84
N MET A 83 6.09 -0.99 4.58
CA MET A 83 5.38 -1.84 3.61
C MET A 83 5.40 -1.30 2.17
N GLY A 84 6.19 -0.26 1.89
CA GLY A 84 6.33 0.34 0.56
C GLY A 84 5.25 1.39 0.22
N PHE A 85 4.23 1.58 1.05
CA PHE A 85 3.22 2.61 0.79
C PHE A 85 3.80 4.01 1.01
N PRO A 86 3.39 5.03 0.24
CA PRO A 86 3.82 6.42 0.36
C PRO A 86 3.58 7.10 1.72
N GLY A 87 2.73 6.53 2.57
CA GLY A 87 2.45 7.03 3.92
C GLY A 87 1.10 6.57 4.46
N ALA A 88 0.66 7.15 5.57
CA ALA A 88 -0.61 6.81 6.22
C ALA A 88 -1.70 7.87 5.97
N ILE A 89 -2.94 7.40 5.84
CA ILE A 89 -4.16 8.22 5.84
C ILE A 89 -4.65 8.38 7.28
N ARG A 90 -4.79 7.27 8.01
CA ARG A 90 -5.28 7.28 9.40
C ARG A 90 -4.81 6.07 10.19
N ALA A 91 -4.70 6.27 11.50
CA ALA A 91 -4.59 5.21 12.49
C ALA A 91 -5.99 4.74 12.91
N ILE A 92 -6.20 3.44 13.03
CA ILE A 92 -7.49 2.86 13.44
C ILE A 92 -7.26 2.04 14.71
N GLN A 93 -7.83 2.50 15.82
CA GLN A 93 -7.66 1.85 17.12
C GLN A 93 -8.85 0.98 17.52
N ARG A 94 -8.69 0.21 18.60
CA ARG A 94 -9.75 -0.51 19.31
C ARG A 94 -10.38 -1.63 18.47
N LYS A 95 -9.54 -2.56 18.02
CA LYS A 95 -9.96 -3.81 17.37
C LYS A 95 -10.85 -3.58 16.13
N PRO A 96 -10.37 -2.83 15.12
CA PRO A 96 -11.20 -2.47 13.97
C PRO A 96 -11.54 -3.64 13.03
N TYR A 97 -10.77 -4.72 13.05
CA TYR A 97 -10.90 -5.84 12.08
C TYR A 97 -11.12 -7.21 12.77
N GLY A 98 -11.95 -7.24 13.81
CA GLY A 98 -12.32 -8.48 14.48
C GLY A 98 -11.30 -9.00 15.50
N ASN A 99 -11.53 -10.21 16.02
CA ASN A 99 -10.62 -10.85 16.98
C ASN A 99 -9.39 -11.38 16.26
N ALA A 100 -8.21 -10.90 16.64
CA ALA A 100 -6.98 -11.62 16.37
C ALA A 100 -6.82 -12.80 17.35
N THR A 101 -5.96 -13.72 16.96
CA THR A 101 -5.49 -14.85 17.76
C THR A 101 -3.98 -14.88 17.67
N GLY A 102 -3.31 -15.32 18.73
CA GLY A 102 -1.84 -15.39 18.77
C GLY A 102 -1.23 -14.32 19.70
N PRO A 103 0.07 -14.04 19.58
CA PRO A 103 0.75 -13.09 20.44
C PRO A 103 0.44 -11.63 20.07
N ILE A 104 0.64 -10.73 21.04
CA ILE A 104 0.81 -9.29 20.79
C ILE A 104 2.30 -9.02 20.91
N HIS A 105 2.97 -8.70 19.80
CA HIS A 105 4.43 -8.58 19.77
C HIS A 105 4.91 -7.22 20.24
N LEU A 106 4.19 -6.15 19.91
CA LEU A 106 4.60 -4.79 20.23
C LEU A 106 3.52 -4.05 21.01
N GLY A 107 3.97 -3.16 21.89
CA GLY A 107 3.10 -2.23 22.59
C GLY A 107 3.84 -0.96 22.99
N SER A 108 3.08 0.13 23.16
CA SER A 108 3.62 1.45 23.49
C SER A 108 4.68 1.94 22.50
N VAL A 109 4.50 1.59 21.22
CA VAL A 109 5.36 2.05 20.13
C VAL A 109 5.21 3.56 19.98
N ARG A 110 6.34 4.27 19.90
CA ARG A 110 6.42 5.72 19.77
C ARG A 110 7.44 6.07 18.69
N CYS A 111 6.94 6.55 17.58
CA CYS A 111 7.70 6.96 16.42
C CYS A 111 7.69 8.49 16.29
N THR A 112 8.78 9.03 15.79
CA THR A 112 8.89 10.40 15.29
C THR A 112 8.21 10.56 13.93
N GLY A 113 8.04 9.45 13.20
CA GLY A 113 7.49 9.40 11.84
C GLY A 113 8.56 9.41 10.76
N LEU A 114 9.83 9.23 11.13
CA LEU A 114 11.01 9.26 10.23
C LEU A 114 11.84 7.98 10.29
N GLU A 115 11.44 7.02 11.13
CA GLU A 115 12.08 5.74 11.28
C GLU A 115 11.91 4.88 10.02
N GLU A 116 12.91 4.06 9.71
CA GLU A 116 12.88 3.13 8.56
C GLU A 116 11.94 1.94 8.80
N SER A 117 11.74 1.56 10.07
CA SER A 117 10.89 0.45 10.48
C SER A 117 10.32 0.66 11.88
N LEU A 118 9.24 -0.04 12.22
CA LEU A 118 8.63 0.02 13.55
C LEU A 118 9.56 -0.45 14.67
N ASP A 119 10.48 -1.35 14.35
CA ASP A 119 11.47 -1.88 15.31
C ASP A 119 12.53 -0.84 15.68
N SER A 120 12.66 0.21 14.85
CA SER A 120 13.53 1.36 15.12
C SER A 120 12.85 2.43 15.98
N CYS A 121 11.53 2.33 16.17
CA CYS A 121 10.79 3.23 17.04
C CYS A 121 11.02 2.90 18.52
N GLN A 122 10.79 3.87 19.39
CA GLN A 122 10.87 3.62 20.82
C GLN A 122 9.74 2.68 21.26
N HIS A 123 10.09 1.55 21.87
CA HIS A 123 9.13 0.59 22.44
C HIS A 123 9.71 -0.13 23.67
N ALA A 124 8.86 -0.80 24.45
CA ALA A 124 9.28 -1.47 25.69
C ALA A 124 10.02 -2.81 25.48
N GLY A 125 10.07 -3.29 24.24
CA GLY A 125 10.64 -4.58 23.84
C GLY A 125 9.56 -5.54 23.35
N ILE A 126 9.97 -6.57 22.61
CA ILE A 126 9.04 -7.58 22.06
C ILE A 126 8.35 -8.33 23.21
N GLY A 127 7.04 -8.48 23.12
CA GLY A 127 6.19 -9.13 24.13
C GLY A 127 5.98 -8.32 25.42
N VAL A 128 6.53 -7.10 25.53
CA VAL A 128 6.39 -6.27 26.74
C VAL A 128 5.20 -5.31 26.59
N HIS A 129 4.03 -5.76 27.03
CA HIS A 129 2.80 -4.97 27.05
C HIS A 129 1.84 -5.41 28.16
N ASN A 130 0.84 -4.57 28.46
CA ASN A 130 -0.28 -4.91 29.34
C ASN A 130 -1.62 -4.97 28.59
N CYS A 131 -1.55 -5.10 27.26
CA CYS A 131 -2.70 -5.07 26.37
C CYS A 131 -3.38 -6.43 26.17
N SER A 132 -4.63 -6.38 25.74
CA SER A 132 -5.37 -7.51 25.17
C SER A 132 -5.71 -7.23 23.70
N HIS A 133 -6.19 -8.23 22.95
CA HIS A 133 -6.64 -8.06 21.56
C HIS A 133 -7.78 -7.04 21.38
N GLY A 134 -8.44 -6.59 22.46
CA GLY A 134 -9.35 -5.45 22.41
C GLY A 134 -8.66 -4.12 22.05
N GLN A 135 -7.33 -4.08 22.10
CA GLN A 135 -6.49 -2.92 21.82
C GLN A 135 -5.66 -3.08 20.54
N ASP A 136 -5.87 -4.15 19.76
CA ASP A 136 -5.21 -4.29 18.47
C ASP A 136 -5.55 -3.12 17.56
N ILE A 137 -4.59 -2.72 16.74
CA ILE A 137 -4.73 -1.62 15.80
C ILE A 137 -4.85 -2.12 14.36
N GLY A 138 -5.42 -1.26 13.55
CA GLY A 138 -5.24 -1.30 12.11
C GLY A 138 -4.83 0.05 11.57
N ILE A 139 -4.44 0.06 10.31
CA ILE A 139 -4.01 1.26 9.61
C ILE A 139 -4.64 1.31 8.23
N ASP A 140 -4.63 2.50 7.66
CA ASP A 140 -5.06 2.80 6.30
C ASP A 140 -3.93 3.57 5.64
N CYS A 141 -3.26 2.94 4.68
CA CYS A 141 -2.12 3.49 3.96
C CYS A 141 -2.58 4.23 2.72
N LYS A 142 -1.84 5.28 2.36
CA LYS A 142 -2.06 6.03 1.12
C LYS A 142 -1.82 5.11 -0.07
N SER A 143 -2.85 4.96 -0.89
CA SER A 143 -2.80 4.18 -2.13
C SER A 143 -3.25 4.98 -3.35
N ALA A 144 -3.55 6.28 -3.18
CA ALA A 144 -3.88 7.21 -4.24
C ALA A 144 -3.24 8.59 -3.98
N ARG A 145 -3.02 9.37 -5.04
CA ARG A 145 -2.64 10.80 -5.00
C ARG A 145 -3.29 11.59 -6.13
N LEU A 146 -3.45 12.90 -5.91
CA LEU A 146 -3.86 13.85 -6.94
C LEU A 146 -2.63 14.63 -7.42
N VAL A 147 -2.39 14.66 -8.73
CA VAL A 147 -1.20 15.28 -9.35
C VAL A 147 -1.61 16.31 -10.40
N ASP A 148 -0.82 17.37 -10.57
CA ASP A 148 -1.02 18.43 -11.57
C ASP A 148 -2.36 19.18 -11.49
N GLY A 149 -3.01 19.20 -10.31
CA GLY A 149 -4.15 20.06 -10.02
C GLY A 149 -3.75 21.48 -9.58
N LEU A 150 -4.67 22.45 -9.68
CA LEU A 150 -4.44 23.82 -9.19
C LEU A 150 -4.61 23.94 -7.67
N SER A 151 -5.14 22.91 -7.01
CA SER A 151 -5.37 22.84 -5.57
C SER A 151 -5.18 21.41 -5.04
N SER A 152 -5.26 21.23 -3.72
CA SER A 152 -5.25 19.92 -3.08
C SER A 152 -6.54 19.11 -3.27
N SER A 153 -7.57 19.68 -3.91
CA SER A 153 -8.87 19.06 -4.14
C SER A 153 -9.08 18.63 -5.59
N GLU A 154 -8.10 18.83 -6.47
CA GLU A 154 -8.22 18.43 -7.87
C GLU A 154 -6.90 17.89 -8.42
N GLY A 155 -6.97 17.19 -9.54
CA GLY A 155 -5.81 16.67 -10.24
C GLY A 155 -6.06 15.35 -10.94
N ARG A 156 -5.06 14.90 -11.69
CA ARG A 156 -4.97 13.54 -12.23
C ARG A 156 -4.91 12.55 -11.07
N VAL A 157 -5.70 11.49 -11.17
CA VAL A 157 -5.72 10.42 -10.17
C VAL A 157 -4.60 9.43 -10.48
N GLU A 158 -3.71 9.24 -9.52
CA GLU A 158 -2.70 8.19 -9.58
C GLU A 158 -2.88 7.24 -8.39
N VAL A 159 -2.79 5.94 -8.66
CA VAL A 159 -2.93 4.87 -7.68
C VAL A 159 -1.61 4.12 -7.51
N TYR A 160 -1.39 3.56 -6.32
CA TYR A 160 -0.18 2.82 -5.98
C TYR A 160 -0.48 1.32 -5.85
N ASN A 161 0.17 0.51 -6.68
CA ASN A 161 -0.02 -0.95 -6.69
C ASN A 161 0.94 -1.72 -5.76
N GLY A 162 1.74 -1.03 -4.95
CA GLY A 162 2.76 -1.66 -4.09
C GLY A 162 4.18 -1.53 -4.61
N ASN A 163 4.37 -1.21 -5.89
CA ASN A 163 5.69 -1.03 -6.51
C ASN A 163 5.83 0.33 -7.21
N ALA A 164 4.81 0.72 -7.98
CA ALA A 164 4.85 1.92 -8.81
C ALA A 164 3.54 2.73 -8.69
N TRP A 165 3.66 4.01 -9.01
CA TRP A 165 2.52 4.88 -9.27
C TRP A 165 2.09 4.75 -10.72
N GLY A 166 0.79 4.72 -10.94
CA GLY A 166 0.23 4.78 -12.29
C GLY A 166 -1.18 5.33 -12.28
N THR A 167 -1.74 5.51 -13.46
CA THR A 167 -2.99 6.22 -13.69
C THR A 167 -4.18 5.26 -13.81
N ILE A 168 -5.38 5.81 -13.70
CA ILE A 168 -6.63 5.10 -14.01
C ILE A 168 -7.06 5.49 -15.43
N CYS A 169 -7.52 4.51 -16.20
CA CYS A 169 -8.08 4.74 -17.53
C CYS A 169 -9.25 5.73 -17.47
N LEU A 170 -9.39 6.56 -18.50
CA LEU A 170 -10.54 7.44 -18.63
C LEU A 170 -11.81 6.70 -19.08
N ASP A 171 -11.67 5.55 -19.73
CA ASP A 171 -12.81 4.80 -20.25
C ASP A 171 -13.79 4.47 -19.10
N ASP A 172 -15.05 4.87 -19.28
CA ASP A 172 -16.15 4.77 -18.33
C ASP A 172 -15.99 5.55 -16.99
N TRP A 173 -14.97 6.40 -16.87
CA TRP A 173 -14.75 7.27 -15.71
C TRP A 173 -15.89 8.26 -15.48
N ASP A 174 -16.60 8.12 -14.35
CA ASP A 174 -17.78 8.93 -14.03
C ASP A 174 -17.72 9.66 -12.67
N LEU A 175 -18.82 10.34 -12.33
CA LEU A 175 -18.92 11.08 -11.07
C LEU A 175 -18.98 10.19 -9.82
N LEU A 176 -19.43 8.94 -9.94
CA LEU A 176 -19.43 7.97 -8.84
C LEU A 176 -17.99 7.55 -8.54
N ASP A 177 -17.20 7.25 -9.56
CA ASP A 177 -15.77 6.92 -9.44
C ASP A 177 -14.99 8.08 -8.83
N ALA A 178 -15.17 9.27 -9.40
CA ALA A 178 -14.57 10.50 -8.92
C ALA A 178 -14.94 10.79 -7.45
N SER A 179 -16.19 10.50 -7.06
CA SER A 179 -16.65 10.71 -5.68
C SER A 179 -16.02 9.73 -4.69
N VAL A 180 -15.72 8.49 -5.09
CA VAL A 180 -14.95 7.56 -4.26
C VAL A 180 -13.55 8.11 -3.97
N ILE A 181 -12.86 8.60 -5.01
CA ILE A 181 -11.56 9.26 -4.85
C ILE A 181 -11.67 10.47 -3.91
N CYS A 182 -12.62 11.38 -4.14
CA CYS A 182 -12.78 12.57 -3.30
C CYS A 182 -13.02 12.22 -1.82
N ARG A 183 -13.81 11.18 -1.54
CA ARG A 183 -14.00 10.68 -0.17
C ARG A 183 -12.75 10.06 0.44
N GLN A 184 -11.92 9.37 -0.33
CA GLN A 184 -10.61 8.90 0.15
C GLN A 184 -9.73 10.06 0.65
N PHE A 185 -9.81 11.22 0.00
CA PHE A 185 -9.08 12.44 0.38
C PHE A 185 -9.81 13.30 1.42
N GLY A 186 -10.95 12.84 1.95
CA GLY A 186 -11.70 13.51 3.01
C GLY A 186 -12.70 14.58 2.55
N PHE A 187 -12.99 14.64 1.25
CA PHE A 187 -14.06 15.48 0.70
C PHE A 187 -15.39 14.71 0.67
N GLU A 188 -16.51 15.42 0.54
CA GLU A 188 -17.84 14.79 0.56
C GLU A 188 -18.15 14.04 -0.75
N GLN A 189 -17.99 14.72 -1.89
CA GLN A 189 -18.22 14.19 -3.24
C GLN A 189 -17.34 14.91 -4.26
N ALA A 190 -17.24 14.37 -5.47
CA ALA A 190 -16.67 15.08 -6.61
C ALA A 190 -17.69 16.06 -7.18
N VAL A 191 -17.22 17.25 -7.57
CA VAL A 191 -18.00 18.17 -8.41
C VAL A 191 -17.76 17.92 -9.90
N GLN A 192 -16.68 17.23 -10.25
CA GLN A 192 -16.35 16.90 -11.64
C GLN A 192 -15.51 15.62 -11.72
N ALA A 193 -15.93 14.71 -12.61
CA ALA A 193 -15.06 13.69 -13.19
C ALA A 193 -14.24 14.38 -14.29
N ALA A 194 -12.97 14.66 -13.99
CA ALA A 194 -12.09 15.41 -14.86
C ALA A 194 -11.26 14.47 -15.75
N GLU A 195 -10.69 15.05 -16.80
CA GLU A 195 -9.86 14.38 -17.77
C GLU A 195 -8.49 15.07 -17.80
N PHE A 196 -7.42 14.28 -17.76
CA PHE A 196 -6.05 14.77 -17.88
C PHE A 196 -5.36 14.08 -19.04
N THR A 197 -4.55 14.83 -19.78
CA THR A 197 -3.68 14.27 -20.81
C THR A 197 -2.43 13.74 -20.12
N VAL A 198 -2.09 12.49 -20.36
CA VAL A 198 -0.87 11.86 -19.83
C VAL A 198 0.34 12.59 -20.44
N PRO A 199 1.29 13.08 -19.63
CA PRO A 199 2.59 13.46 -20.16
C PRO A 199 3.19 12.21 -20.82
N VAL A 200 3.59 12.33 -22.08
CA VAL A 200 3.96 11.21 -22.98
C VAL A 200 5.11 10.31 -22.45
N ASP A 201 5.72 10.66 -21.31
CA ASP A 201 6.85 9.94 -20.72
C ASP A 201 6.45 9.09 -19.49
N GLY A 202 6.23 7.80 -19.73
CA GLY A 202 6.55 6.73 -18.77
C GLY A 202 5.57 6.41 -17.64
N GLN A 203 4.36 6.98 -17.62
CA GLN A 203 3.34 6.60 -16.63
C GLN A 203 2.47 5.44 -17.11
N GLU A 204 2.46 4.34 -16.35
CA GLU A 204 1.65 3.16 -16.65
C GLU A 204 0.19 3.36 -16.20
N ILE A 205 -0.74 2.77 -16.95
CA ILE A 205 -2.14 2.66 -16.54
C ILE A 205 -2.25 1.40 -15.67
N LEU A 206 -2.67 1.54 -14.42
CA LEU A 206 -2.74 0.42 -13.47
C LEU A 206 -4.15 -0.12 -13.24
N MET A 207 -5.16 0.65 -13.63
CA MET A 207 -6.57 0.34 -13.38
C MET A 207 -7.41 0.78 -14.58
N THR A 208 -8.29 -0.12 -15.04
CA THR A 208 -9.17 0.06 -16.20
C THR A 208 -10.60 -0.40 -15.85
N ASP A 209 -11.58 -0.02 -16.66
CA ASP A 209 -13.01 -0.34 -16.46
C ASP A 209 -13.48 -0.15 -15.01
N LEU A 210 -13.17 1.02 -14.43
CA LEU A 210 -13.53 1.30 -13.06
C LEU A 210 -15.05 1.55 -12.98
N GLU A 211 -15.73 0.76 -12.14
CA GLU A 211 -17.17 0.84 -11.95
C GLU A 211 -17.46 0.90 -10.44
N CYS A 212 -17.46 2.12 -9.88
CA CYS A 212 -17.85 2.36 -8.50
C CYS A 212 -19.37 2.50 -8.35
N VAL A 213 -19.94 1.94 -7.29
CA VAL A 213 -21.33 2.16 -6.85
C VAL A 213 -21.48 3.52 -6.16
N GLY A 214 -20.39 4.05 -5.62
CA GLY A 214 -20.32 5.36 -4.99
C GLY A 214 -20.49 5.32 -3.48
N ASN A 215 -20.36 4.18 -2.81
CA ASN A 215 -20.30 4.08 -1.33
C ASN A 215 -19.00 3.45 -0.81
N GLU A 216 -18.12 3.07 -1.72
CA GLU A 216 -16.80 2.52 -1.46
C GLU A 216 -15.98 3.55 -0.67
N THR A 217 -15.15 3.02 0.22
CA THR A 217 -14.22 3.81 1.03
C THR A 217 -12.90 4.02 0.32
N THR A 218 -12.61 3.20 -0.68
CA THR A 218 -11.41 3.26 -1.49
C THR A 218 -11.66 2.79 -2.91
N VAL A 219 -10.98 3.37 -3.90
CA VAL A 219 -11.13 3.02 -5.32
C VAL A 219 -10.84 1.54 -5.60
N PHE A 220 -9.99 0.91 -4.79
CA PHE A 220 -9.69 -0.52 -4.90
C PHE A 220 -10.84 -1.45 -4.43
N GLU A 221 -11.88 -0.91 -3.79
CA GLU A 221 -13.12 -1.67 -3.48
C GLU A 221 -14.10 -1.68 -4.66
N CYS A 222 -13.95 -0.80 -5.64
CA CYS A 222 -14.80 -0.76 -6.82
C CYS A 222 -14.47 -1.93 -7.75
N GLN A 223 -15.42 -2.32 -8.59
CA GLN A 223 -15.14 -3.27 -9.66
C GLN A 223 -14.18 -2.61 -10.66
N HIS A 224 -13.11 -3.32 -11.03
CA HIS A 224 -12.11 -2.82 -11.98
C HIS A 224 -11.33 -3.98 -12.60
N THR A 225 -10.67 -3.70 -13.71
CA THR A 225 -9.71 -4.58 -14.39
C THR A 225 -8.28 -4.03 -14.24
N GLY A 226 -7.30 -4.90 -14.47
CA GLY A 226 -5.87 -4.57 -14.37
C GLY A 226 -5.27 -4.07 -15.69
N PRO A 227 -3.97 -3.74 -15.71
CA PRO A 227 -3.27 -3.13 -16.85
C PRO A 227 -3.27 -3.95 -18.15
N GLU A 228 -3.65 -5.23 -18.10
CA GLU A 228 -3.70 -6.11 -19.28
C GLU A 228 -4.90 -5.81 -20.21
N ASP A 229 -5.82 -4.91 -19.83
CA ASP A 229 -6.92 -4.53 -20.71
C ASP A 229 -6.46 -3.62 -21.87
N VAL A 230 -6.58 -4.16 -23.08
CA VAL A 230 -6.16 -3.55 -24.35
C VAL A 230 -7.07 -2.39 -24.81
N ARG A 231 -8.18 -2.13 -24.11
CA ARG A 231 -9.15 -1.08 -24.47
C ARG A 231 -8.68 0.32 -24.14
N CYS A 232 -7.84 0.47 -23.12
CA CYS A 232 -7.31 1.78 -22.74
C CYS A 232 -6.17 2.21 -23.68
N ARG A 233 -6.52 2.80 -24.82
CA ARG A 233 -5.58 3.25 -25.87
C ARG A 233 -5.49 4.77 -26.01
N HIS A 234 -6.23 5.50 -25.19
CA HIS A 234 -6.31 6.96 -25.24
C HIS A 234 -5.17 7.59 -24.43
N GLN A 235 -4.71 8.78 -24.86
CA GLN A 235 -3.72 9.57 -24.11
C GLN A 235 -4.29 10.21 -22.84
N ASN A 236 -5.57 10.00 -22.56
CA ASN A 236 -6.29 10.70 -21.51
C ASN A 236 -6.61 9.74 -20.37
N VAL A 237 -6.51 10.24 -19.14
CA VAL A 237 -6.62 9.49 -17.90
C VAL A 237 -7.53 10.21 -16.92
N ALA A 238 -8.03 9.45 -15.95
CA ALA A 238 -8.93 9.92 -14.92
C ALA A 238 -8.31 11.06 -14.09
N GLY A 239 -9.12 12.09 -13.87
CA GLY A 239 -8.88 13.14 -12.92
C GLY A 239 -10.13 13.43 -12.09
N VAL A 240 -9.95 14.17 -11.01
CA VAL A 240 -11.06 14.65 -10.18
C VAL A 240 -10.98 16.14 -9.93
N LYS A 241 -12.15 16.71 -9.66
CA LYS A 241 -12.29 17.91 -8.85
C LYS A 241 -13.27 17.61 -7.72
N CYS A 242 -12.77 17.66 -6.51
CA CYS A 242 -13.49 17.82 -5.27
C CYS A 242 -13.59 19.34 -4.97
#